data_AF-A0A951I9U9-F1
#
_entry.id   AF-A0A951I9U9-F1
#
_cell.length_a   1.000
_cell.length_b   1.000
_cell.length_c   1.000
_cell.angle_alpha   90.00
_cell.angle_beta   90.00
_cell.angle_gamma   90.00
#
_symmetry.space_group_name_H-M   'P 1'
#
loop_
_entity.id
_entity.type
_entity.pdbx_description
1 polymer ?
#
loop_
_entity_poly.entity_id
_entity_poly.type
_entity_poly.pdbx_seq_one_letter_code
_entity_poly.pdbx_strand_id
1 'polypeptide(L)'
;MSSKKTGPVTLLIVFLTIISAALSCNSEKQQTKPQQLTDTSRLAATYQQLIDSATKVRTHAYAPYSKFLAGAAVLAGSGAIYTGCNVENASYGLTNCAERTAIFNAVAAGEKTIKAIAIVFDVPDFDAPCGACRQVIYEFGKDIDVIMSNLSGKRKTEKITTLLPYAFGPESL
;
A
#
# COMPACT_ATOMS: atom_id res chain seq x y z
N MET A 1 41.92 -15.82 -60.80
CA MET A 1 40.82 -15.50 -59.87
C MET A 1 40.62 -13.98 -59.90
N SER A 2 39.87 -13.55 -60.93
CA SER A 2 38.56 -12.85 -60.83
C SER A 2 38.71 -11.41 -60.30
N SER A 3 39.05 -10.42 -61.14
CA SER A 3 38.19 -9.71 -62.14
C SER A 3 37.40 -8.56 -61.49
N LYS A 4 37.89 -7.31 -61.63
CA LYS A 4 37.37 -6.20 -62.49
C LYS A 4 36.13 -5.49 -61.90
N LYS A 5 36.20 -4.18 -61.56
CA LYS A 5 36.01 -2.95 -62.41
C LYS A 5 34.67 -2.27 -62.02
N THR A 6 34.70 -1.09 -61.38
CA THR A 6 34.54 0.29 -61.93
C THR A 6 33.16 0.66 -62.50
N GLY A 7 32.54 1.70 -61.93
CA GLY A 7 31.71 2.71 -62.65
C GLY A 7 30.21 2.72 -62.35
N PRO A 8 29.45 3.76 -62.80
CA PRO A 8 29.20 4.99 -62.02
C PRO A 8 27.71 5.43 -61.92
N VAL A 9 27.51 6.53 -61.18
CA VAL A 9 26.34 7.43 -61.00
C VAL A 9 25.37 7.55 -62.19
N THR A 10 24.03 7.65 -61.96
CA THR A 10 22.97 8.37 -62.77
C THR A 10 21.56 8.14 -62.13
N LEU A 11 20.91 9.16 -61.55
CA LEU A 11 19.72 9.92 -62.05
C LEU A 11 18.35 9.22 -61.87
N LEU A 12 17.52 9.58 -60.87
CA LEU A 12 16.45 10.61 -60.87
C LEU A 12 15.18 10.28 -61.72
N ILE A 13 14.05 10.04 -61.02
CA ILE A 13 12.62 10.29 -61.39
C ILE A 13 11.97 9.47 -62.54
N VAL A 14 11.00 8.61 -62.19
CA VAL A 14 9.76 8.31 -62.94
C VAL A 14 8.65 8.04 -61.90
N PHE A 15 7.84 9.04 -61.53
CA PHE A 15 6.46 9.29 -61.98
C PHE A 15 5.45 8.14 -61.77
N LEU A 16 4.52 8.41 -60.84
CA LEU A 16 3.08 8.10 -60.83
C LEU A 16 2.57 7.00 -61.80
N THR A 17 1.96 5.93 -61.26
CA THR A 17 0.65 5.37 -61.70
C THR A 17 0.39 3.99 -61.04
N ILE A 18 -0.07 3.96 -59.77
CA ILE A 18 -1.00 2.90 -59.34
C ILE A 18 -2.00 3.53 -58.34
N ILE A 19 -3.17 3.90 -58.87
CA ILE A 19 -4.37 4.25 -58.11
C ILE A 19 -5.14 2.95 -57.81
N SER A 20 -5.82 2.92 -56.66
CA SER A 20 -6.91 2.00 -56.26
C SER A 20 -6.55 0.57 -55.85
N ALA A 21 -6.46 0.34 -54.53
CA ALA A 21 -7.32 -0.60 -53.79
C ALA A 21 -6.81 -0.79 -52.36
N ALA A 22 -7.31 0.02 -51.42
CA ALA A 22 -7.53 -0.33 -50.00
C ALA A 22 -7.88 0.95 -49.24
N LEU A 23 -9.08 1.45 -49.53
CA LEU A 23 -9.81 2.30 -48.60
C LEU A 23 -10.05 1.49 -47.32
N SER A 24 -9.92 2.18 -46.19
CA SER A 24 -10.45 1.81 -44.88
C SER A 24 -9.70 0.73 -44.10
N CYS A 25 -8.57 1.11 -43.49
CA CYS A 25 -8.23 0.57 -42.18
C CYS A 25 -8.35 1.72 -41.16
N ASN A 26 -9.42 1.65 -40.36
CA ASN A 26 -9.81 2.59 -39.31
C ASN A 26 -8.62 3.04 -38.46
N SER A 27 -8.30 4.33 -38.48
CA SER A 27 -7.60 4.99 -37.37
C SER A 27 -8.61 5.25 -36.25
N GLU A 28 -8.98 4.20 -35.51
CA GLU A 28 -9.64 4.39 -34.23
C GLU A 28 -8.60 4.88 -33.22
N LYS A 29 -8.59 6.19 -33.03
CA LYS A 29 -8.02 6.80 -31.82
C LYS A 29 -8.78 6.19 -30.64
N GLN A 30 -8.19 5.19 -29.99
CA GLN A 30 -8.59 4.79 -28.64
C GLN A 30 -8.19 5.91 -27.68
N GLN A 31 -9.07 6.90 -27.61
CA GLN A 31 -9.11 7.89 -26.54
C GLN A 31 -9.51 7.12 -25.28
N THR A 32 -8.53 6.72 -24.48
CA THR A 32 -8.76 6.07 -23.19
C THR A 32 -9.43 7.08 -22.25
N LYS A 33 -10.76 6.96 -22.14
CA LYS A 33 -11.56 7.65 -21.13
C LYS A 33 -11.02 7.27 -19.74
N PRO A 34 -10.85 8.23 -18.80
CA PRO A 34 -10.45 7.89 -17.44
C PRO A 34 -11.48 6.92 -16.85
N GLN A 35 -11.04 5.70 -16.60
CA GLN A 35 -11.87 4.60 -16.15
C GLN A 35 -12.20 4.86 -14.67
N GLN A 36 -13.47 5.17 -14.36
CA GLN A 36 -13.92 5.34 -12.98
C GLN A 36 -13.73 4.02 -12.21
N LEU A 37 -12.84 4.04 -11.21
CA LEU A 37 -12.62 2.94 -10.28
C LEU A 37 -13.89 2.72 -9.43
N THR A 38 -14.35 1.47 -9.32
CA THR A 38 -15.46 1.08 -8.43
C THR A 38 -15.04 1.26 -6.96
N ASP A 39 -15.99 1.49 -6.03
CA ASP A 39 -15.67 1.72 -4.61
C ASP A 39 -14.83 0.59 -3.98
N THR A 40 -15.12 -0.66 -4.34
CA THR A 40 -14.34 -1.83 -3.92
C THR A 40 -12.90 -1.79 -4.44
N SER A 41 -12.69 -1.37 -5.69
CA SER A 41 -11.35 -1.26 -6.27
C SER A 41 -10.53 -0.14 -5.63
N ARG A 42 -11.19 0.96 -5.25
CA ARG A 42 -10.56 2.07 -4.52
C ARG A 42 -10.17 1.67 -3.09
N LEU A 43 -11.03 0.92 -2.40
CA LEU A 43 -10.75 0.40 -1.07
C LEU A 43 -9.56 -0.58 -1.10
N ALA A 44 -9.55 -1.51 -2.06
CA ALA A 44 -8.45 -2.44 -2.25
C ALA A 44 -7.12 -1.73 -2.53
N ALA A 45 -7.13 -0.68 -3.38
CA ALA A 45 -5.95 0.15 -3.64
C ALA A 45 -5.46 0.87 -2.38
N THR A 46 -6.39 1.40 -1.57
CA THR A 46 -6.07 2.06 -0.30
C THR A 46 -5.42 1.09 0.68
N TYR A 47 -5.95 -0.14 0.81
CA TYR A 47 -5.35 -1.15 1.69
C TYR A 47 -3.98 -1.56 1.22
N GLN A 48 -3.76 -1.65 -0.10
CA GLN A 48 -2.43 -1.92 -0.63
C GLN A 48 -1.45 -0.79 -0.27
N GLN A 49 -1.84 0.47 -0.40
CA GLN A 49 -1.00 1.62 -0.01
C GLN A 49 -0.62 1.58 1.48
N LEU A 50 -1.55 1.18 2.35
CA LEU A 50 -1.26 1.00 3.78
C LEU A 50 -0.26 -0.13 4.02
N ILE A 51 -0.45 -1.30 3.38
CA ILE A 51 0.47 -2.43 3.49
C ILE A 51 1.87 -2.05 3.00
N ASP A 52 1.98 -1.36 1.86
CA ASP A 52 3.26 -0.94 1.29
C ASP A 52 3.99 0.03 2.25
N SER A 53 3.24 0.99 2.82
CA SER A 53 3.77 1.95 3.78
C SER A 53 4.23 1.28 5.09
N ALA A 54 3.45 0.33 5.60
CA ALA A 54 3.78 -0.47 6.78
C ALA A 54 5.01 -1.36 6.53
N THR A 55 5.09 -1.99 5.35
CA THR A 55 6.23 -2.81 4.92
C THR A 55 7.51 -1.99 4.88
N LYS A 56 7.45 -0.77 4.33
CA LYS A 56 8.61 0.12 4.23
C LYS A 56 9.11 0.54 5.61
N VAL A 57 8.23 1.06 6.47
CA VAL A 57 8.62 1.58 7.79
C VAL A 57 9.09 0.49 8.75
N ARG A 58 8.66 -0.77 8.56
CA ARG A 58 9.10 -1.93 9.35
C ARG A 58 10.62 -2.01 9.47
N THR A 59 11.35 -1.67 8.40
CA THR A 59 12.82 -1.74 8.38
C THR A 59 13.51 -0.74 9.31
N HIS A 60 12.77 0.26 9.81
CA HIS A 60 13.26 1.25 10.77
C HIS A 60 13.07 0.82 12.24
N ALA A 61 12.44 -0.34 12.49
CA ALA A 61 12.18 -0.82 13.83
C ALA A 61 13.45 -0.91 14.68
N TYR A 62 13.39 -0.37 15.88
CA TYR A 62 14.42 -0.55 16.90
C TYR A 62 14.07 -1.77 17.73
N ALA A 63 14.54 -2.95 17.32
CA ALA A 63 14.26 -4.21 18.00
C ALA A 63 15.53 -5.04 18.29
N PRO A 64 16.50 -4.50 19.05
CA PRO A 64 17.75 -5.20 19.30
C PRO A 64 17.58 -6.42 20.22
N TYR A 65 16.46 -6.55 20.93
CA TYR A 65 16.23 -7.62 21.88
C TYR A 65 15.48 -8.80 21.24
N SER A 66 14.29 -8.55 20.68
CA SER A 66 13.51 -9.63 20.05
C SER A 66 13.96 -10.00 18.65
N LYS A 67 14.64 -9.07 17.93
CA LYS A 67 14.89 -9.16 16.48
C LYS A 67 13.62 -9.24 15.64
N PHE A 68 12.47 -8.94 16.24
CA PHE A 68 11.18 -8.96 15.60
C PHE A 68 10.80 -7.55 15.13
N LEU A 69 10.90 -7.33 13.81
CA LEU A 69 10.55 -6.04 13.21
C LEU A 69 9.08 -6.04 12.82
N ALA A 70 8.36 -5.01 13.25
CA ALA A 70 6.97 -4.74 12.92
C ALA A 70 6.83 -3.33 12.35
N GLY A 71 6.00 -3.18 11.34
CA GLY A 71 5.62 -1.88 10.77
C GLY A 71 4.11 -1.74 10.73
N ALA A 72 3.62 -0.52 10.89
CA ALA A 72 2.21 -0.20 10.80
C ALA A 72 1.98 1.10 10.02
N ALA A 73 0.82 1.20 9.37
CA ALA A 73 0.36 2.39 8.68
C ALA A 73 -1.13 2.61 8.98
N VAL A 74 -1.47 3.81 9.43
CA VAL A 74 -2.82 4.25 9.80
C VAL A 74 -3.36 5.16 8.70
N LEU A 75 -4.60 4.91 8.27
CA LEU A 75 -5.40 5.85 7.49
C LEU A 75 -6.24 6.70 8.44
N ALA A 76 -5.91 7.98 8.56
CA ALA A 76 -6.63 8.91 9.42
C ALA A 76 -7.97 9.37 8.81
N GLY A 77 -8.80 10.03 9.63
CA GLY A 77 -10.07 10.61 9.22
C GLY A 77 -9.94 11.59 8.05
N SER A 78 -8.88 12.39 8.04
CA SER A 78 -8.52 13.32 6.97
C SER A 78 -8.19 12.63 5.64
N GLY A 79 -7.84 11.33 5.67
CA GLY A 79 -7.30 10.59 4.54
C GLY A 79 -5.77 10.57 4.47
N ALA A 80 -5.07 11.25 5.38
CA ALA A 80 -3.62 11.17 5.51
C ALA A 80 -3.18 9.79 6.05
N ILE A 81 -1.98 9.36 5.65
CA ILE A 81 -1.36 8.12 6.12
C ILE A 81 -0.20 8.42 7.06
N TYR A 82 -0.21 7.79 8.23
CA TYR A 82 0.84 7.89 9.23
C TYR A 82 1.45 6.53 9.51
N THR A 83 2.76 6.47 9.61
CA THR A 83 3.49 5.21 9.77
C THR A 83 4.16 5.12 11.13
N GLY A 84 4.45 3.89 11.56
CA GLY A 84 5.14 3.60 12.80
C GLY A 84 5.80 2.22 12.76
N CYS A 85 6.85 2.06 13.56
CA CYS A 85 7.51 0.78 13.77
C CYS A 85 7.62 0.51 15.28
N ASN A 86 7.91 -0.73 15.66
CA ASN A 86 8.14 -1.04 17.07
C ASN A 86 9.48 -0.46 17.56
N VAL A 87 9.48 -0.01 18.81
CA VAL A 87 10.64 0.56 19.50
C VAL A 87 10.75 -0.14 20.84
N GLU A 88 11.75 -0.99 20.96
CA GLU A 88 12.04 -1.73 22.19
C GLU A 88 12.87 -0.91 23.17
N ASN A 89 12.87 -1.35 24.41
CA ASN A 89 13.64 -0.75 25.48
C ASN A 89 14.22 -1.84 26.39
N ALA A 90 15.37 -1.58 27.01
CA ALA A 90 15.98 -2.49 27.99
C ALA A 90 15.03 -2.81 29.15
N SER A 91 14.24 -1.83 29.59
CA SER A 91 13.09 -2.06 30.45
C SER A 91 11.89 -2.45 29.58
N TYR A 92 11.66 -3.75 29.42
CA TYR A 92 10.76 -4.29 28.38
C TYR A 92 9.34 -3.73 28.45
N GLY A 93 8.84 -3.37 29.65
CA GLY A 93 7.53 -2.74 29.83
C GLY A 93 7.38 -1.38 29.14
N LEU A 94 8.49 -0.73 28.76
CA LEU A 94 8.51 0.53 28.01
C LEU A 94 8.51 0.34 26.49
N THR A 95 8.45 -0.91 26.01
CA THR A 95 8.39 -1.20 24.57
C THR A 95 7.09 -0.68 23.96
N ASN A 96 7.22 0.04 22.83
CA ASN A 96 6.09 0.51 22.06
C ASN A 96 5.92 -0.28 20.77
N CYS A 97 4.69 -0.71 20.49
CA CYS A 97 4.36 -1.48 19.29
C CYS A 97 4.21 -0.56 18.07
N ALA A 98 4.34 -1.12 16.87
CA ALA A 98 4.26 -0.37 15.62
C ALA A 98 2.92 0.36 15.45
N GLU A 99 1.82 -0.30 15.81
CA GLU A 99 0.46 0.23 15.73
C GLU A 99 0.31 1.47 16.62
N ARG A 100 0.75 1.36 17.88
CA ARG A 100 0.72 2.47 18.83
C ARG A 100 1.59 3.61 18.34
N THR A 101 2.80 3.35 17.83
CA THR A 101 3.66 4.37 17.23
C THR A 101 2.96 5.09 16.06
N ALA A 102 2.34 4.36 15.12
CA ALA A 102 1.65 4.95 13.97
C ALA A 102 0.46 5.82 14.39
N ILE A 103 -0.34 5.34 15.33
CA ILE A 103 -1.50 6.07 15.90
C ILE A 103 -1.02 7.33 16.63
N PHE A 104 0.01 7.22 17.48
CA PHE A 104 0.51 8.36 18.23
C PHE A 104 1.14 9.42 17.30
N ASN A 105 1.77 9.01 16.21
CA ASN A 105 2.23 9.92 15.16
C ASN A 105 1.06 10.66 14.49
N ALA A 106 -0.03 9.97 14.18
CA ALA A 106 -1.25 10.60 13.64
C ALA A 106 -1.82 11.62 14.63
N VAL A 107 -1.94 11.24 15.91
CA VAL A 107 -2.44 12.11 16.98
C VAL A 107 -1.55 13.34 17.17
N ALA A 108 -0.23 13.16 17.15
CA ALA A 108 0.73 14.26 17.25
C ALA A 108 0.62 15.24 16.08
N ALA A 109 0.17 14.77 14.91
CA ALA A 109 -0.13 15.59 13.74
C ALA A 109 -1.54 16.23 13.77
N GLY A 110 -2.32 16.01 14.83
CA GLY A 110 -3.64 16.62 15.03
C GLY A 110 -4.83 15.72 14.68
N GLU A 111 -4.60 14.50 14.22
CA GLU A 111 -5.69 13.57 13.89
C GLU A 111 -6.44 13.09 15.14
N LYS A 112 -7.76 12.93 15.01
CA LYS A 112 -8.65 12.48 16.09
C LYS A 112 -9.50 11.27 15.74
N THR A 113 -9.46 10.82 14.49
CA THR A 113 -10.23 9.66 14.02
C THR A 113 -9.38 8.83 13.06
N ILE A 114 -9.65 7.54 13.01
CA ILE A 114 -8.93 6.56 12.18
C ILE A 114 -9.97 5.71 11.44
N LYS A 115 -9.67 5.35 10.20
CA LYS A 115 -10.54 4.52 9.34
C LYS A 115 -10.02 3.09 9.19
N ALA A 116 -8.71 2.93 9.07
CA ALA A 116 -8.08 1.64 8.89
C ALA A 116 -6.62 1.67 9.38
N ILE A 117 -6.09 0.50 9.67
CA ILE A 117 -4.68 0.31 10.00
C ILE A 117 -4.17 -0.98 9.35
N ALA A 118 -3.02 -0.91 8.67
CA ALA A 118 -2.28 -2.08 8.23
C ALA A 118 -1.10 -2.35 9.16
N ILE A 119 -0.84 -3.62 9.42
CA ILE A 119 0.24 -4.10 10.28
C ILE A 119 0.98 -5.20 9.51
N VAL A 120 2.30 -5.06 9.44
CA VAL A 120 3.18 -5.95 8.67
C VAL A 120 4.25 -6.54 9.56
N PHE A 121 4.32 -7.87 9.51
CA PHE A 121 5.31 -8.69 10.21
C PHE A 121 6.03 -9.62 9.23
N ASP A 122 7.16 -10.18 9.65
CA ASP A 122 7.85 -11.24 8.92
C ASP A 122 7.56 -12.58 9.60
N VAL A 123 6.40 -13.14 9.27
CA VAL A 123 5.87 -14.38 9.82
C VAL A 123 5.28 -15.24 8.69
N PRO A 124 5.22 -16.57 8.84
CA PRO A 124 4.71 -17.46 7.78
C PRO A 124 3.26 -17.18 7.36
N ASP A 125 2.42 -16.69 8.27
CA ASP A 125 1.00 -16.44 8.02
C ASP A 125 0.62 -14.96 8.21
N PHE A 126 -0.01 -14.62 9.32
CA PHE A 126 -0.21 -13.25 9.79
C PHE A 126 -0.13 -13.29 11.32
N ASP A 127 0.08 -12.14 11.94
CA ASP A 127 -0.01 -12.01 13.39
C ASP A 127 -1.04 -10.96 13.75
N ALA A 128 -1.66 -11.12 14.92
CA ALA A 128 -2.71 -10.23 15.40
C ALA A 128 -2.10 -9.11 16.26
N PRO A 129 -2.68 -7.89 16.26
CA PRO A 129 -2.26 -6.86 17.19
C PRO A 129 -2.39 -7.35 18.63
N CYS A 130 -1.45 -6.94 19.49
CA CYS A 130 -1.50 -7.30 20.91
C CYS A 130 -2.69 -6.62 21.61
N GLY A 131 -3.08 -7.10 22.79
CA GLY A 131 -4.25 -6.56 23.52
C GLY A 131 -4.19 -5.05 23.75
N ALA A 132 -3.01 -4.52 24.09
CA ALA A 132 -2.82 -3.08 24.27
C ALA A 132 -3.04 -2.29 22.97
N CYS A 133 -2.54 -2.79 21.82
CA CYS A 133 -2.78 -2.17 20.53
C CYS A 133 -4.26 -2.20 20.15
N ARG A 134 -4.95 -3.32 20.40
CA ARG A 134 -6.39 -3.41 20.14
C ARG A 134 -7.17 -2.36 20.90
N GLN A 135 -6.86 -2.18 22.19
CA GLN A 135 -7.51 -1.18 23.02
C GLN A 135 -7.24 0.25 22.51
N VAL A 136 -6.00 0.55 22.13
CA VAL A 136 -5.65 1.86 21.56
C VAL A 136 -6.34 2.10 20.21
N ILE A 137 -6.45 1.09 19.34
CA ILE A 137 -7.18 1.22 18.07
C ILE A 137 -8.67 1.49 18.35
N TYR A 138 -9.28 0.74 19.28
CA TYR A 138 -10.69 0.84 19.62
C TYR A 138 -11.09 2.24 20.11
N GLU A 139 -10.20 2.93 20.83
CA GLU A 139 -10.41 4.31 21.31
C GLU A 139 -10.78 5.29 20.17
N PHE A 140 -10.30 5.05 18.95
CA PHE A 140 -10.53 5.93 17.81
C PHE A 140 -11.77 5.56 16.98
N GLY A 141 -12.49 4.51 17.35
CA GLY A 141 -13.73 4.10 16.69
C GLY A 141 -13.96 2.59 16.65
N LYS A 142 -15.22 2.22 16.40
CA LYS A 142 -15.69 0.82 16.34
C LYS A 142 -15.64 0.24 14.93
N ASP A 143 -15.71 1.09 13.92
CA ASP A 143 -15.69 0.71 12.51
C ASP A 143 -14.30 0.95 11.89
N ILE A 144 -13.29 0.28 12.45
CA ILE A 144 -11.91 0.36 11.98
C ILE A 144 -11.53 -0.99 11.39
N ASP A 145 -11.05 -0.97 10.15
CA ASP A 145 -10.47 -2.13 9.48
C ASP A 145 -9.01 -2.34 9.91
N VAL A 146 -8.71 -3.54 10.41
CA VAL A 146 -7.37 -3.96 10.82
C VAL A 146 -6.87 -4.98 9.81
N ILE A 147 -5.86 -4.59 9.03
CA ILE A 147 -5.27 -5.36 7.95
C ILE A 147 -3.97 -5.98 8.44
N MET A 148 -3.99 -7.26 8.77
CA MET A 148 -2.83 -8.02 9.21
C MET A 148 -2.19 -8.69 7.99
N SER A 149 -0.96 -8.32 7.65
CA SER A 149 -0.25 -8.84 6.48
C SER A 149 1.13 -9.34 6.85
N ASN A 150 1.64 -10.30 6.09
CA ASN A 150 3.06 -10.65 6.11
C ASN A 150 3.80 -10.13 4.85
N LEU A 151 5.09 -10.45 4.76
CA LEU A 151 5.94 -10.09 3.63
C LEU A 151 5.70 -10.92 2.35
N SER A 152 5.03 -12.07 2.43
CA SER A 152 4.68 -12.88 1.24
C SER A 152 3.36 -12.44 0.59
N GLY A 153 2.70 -11.42 1.13
CA GLY A 153 1.43 -10.90 0.64
C GLY A 153 0.20 -11.63 1.18
N LYS A 154 0.39 -12.62 2.09
CA LYS A 154 -0.74 -13.21 2.81
C LYS A 154 -1.28 -12.16 3.79
N ARG A 155 -2.59 -11.94 3.74
CA ARG A 155 -3.25 -10.94 4.58
C ARG A 155 -4.62 -11.40 5.05
N LYS A 156 -5.03 -10.88 6.20
CA LYS A 156 -6.37 -11.00 6.77
C LYS A 156 -6.85 -9.62 7.23
N THR A 157 -8.09 -9.28 6.91
CA THR A 157 -8.72 -8.04 7.37
C THR A 157 -9.85 -8.40 8.33
N GLU A 158 -9.88 -7.75 9.48
CA GLU A 158 -10.92 -7.89 10.50
C GLU A 158 -11.34 -6.52 11.01
N LYS A 159 -12.57 -6.39 11.49
CA LYS A 159 -12.99 -5.20 12.23
C LYS A 159 -12.38 -5.21 13.62
N ILE A 160 -12.08 -4.03 14.16
CA ILE A 160 -11.55 -3.91 15.53
C ILE A 160 -12.51 -4.53 16.57
N THR A 161 -13.82 -4.43 16.34
CA THR A 161 -14.86 -5.04 17.18
C THR A 161 -14.83 -6.58 17.17
N THR A 162 -14.37 -7.20 16.09
CA THR A 162 -14.11 -8.65 16.04
C THR A 162 -12.89 -9.01 16.88
N LEU A 163 -11.84 -8.18 16.82
CA LEU A 163 -10.57 -8.44 17.53
C LEU A 163 -10.64 -8.14 19.03
N LEU A 164 -11.54 -7.24 19.45
CA LEU A 164 -11.77 -6.85 20.84
C LEU A 164 -13.27 -6.79 21.12
N PRO A 165 -13.93 -7.96 21.28
CA PRO A 165 -15.35 -8.01 21.62
C PRO A 165 -15.58 -7.48 23.04
N TYR A 166 -16.71 -6.81 23.27
CA TYR A 166 -17.10 -6.25 24.57
C TYR A 166 -16.03 -5.33 25.17
N ALA A 167 -15.35 -4.55 24.32
CA ALA A 167 -14.29 -3.65 24.75
C ALA A 167 -14.76 -2.63 25.79
N PHE A 168 -13.86 -2.29 26.72
CA PHE A 168 -13.97 -1.08 27.51
C PHE A 168 -13.68 0.13 26.63
N GLY A 169 -14.39 1.24 26.80
CA GLY A 169 -14.22 2.43 25.97
C GLY A 169 -14.87 3.68 26.55
N PRO A 170 -14.88 4.80 25.80
CA PRO A 170 -15.46 6.07 26.24
C PRO A 170 -16.90 5.98 26.74
N GLU A 171 -17.69 5.04 26.23
CA GLU A 171 -19.07 4.79 26.67
C GLU A 171 -19.20 4.16 28.07
N SER A 172 -18.09 3.67 28.63
CA SER A 172 -18.04 2.99 29.93
C SER A 172 -17.53 3.88 31.07
N LEU A 173 -17.29 5.17 30.79
CA LEU A 173 -16.71 6.16 31.71
C LEU A 173 -17.76 7.14 32.27
#